data_AF-A0A7G8EA62-F1
#
_entry.id   AF-A0A7G8EA62-F1
#
_cell.length_a   1.000
_cell.length_b   1.000
_cell.length_c   1.000
_cell.angle_alpha   90.00
_cell.angle_beta   90.00
_cell.angle_gamma   90.00
#
_symmetry.space_group_name_H-M   'P 1'
#
loop_
_entity.id
_entity.type
_entity.pdbx_description
1 polymer ?
#
loop_
_entity_poly.entity_id
_entity_poly.type
_entity_poly.pdbx_seq_one_letter_code
_entity_poly.pdbx_strand_id
1 'polypeptide(L)'
;MAVLEELTSLYPAPKYIRSDNGPEFIAHALRKWCESSGTSTAYIKPGSPWQNGFSESFNSRFRDEFLNTELFATVTEAQGLANRWPRDD
;
A
#
# COMPACT_ATOMS: atom_id res chain seq x y z
N MET A 1 8.04 -7.46 1.60
CA MET A 1 8.99 -6.94 2.59
C MET A 1 9.86 -5.82 2.04
N ALA A 2 10.49 -5.98 0.87
CA ALA A 2 11.38 -4.99 0.25
C ALA A 2 10.87 -3.53 0.29
N VAL A 3 9.59 -3.29 0.00
CA VAL A 3 9.01 -1.93 0.03
C VAL A 3 9.03 -1.30 1.42
N LEU A 4 8.73 -2.07 2.48
CA LEU A 4 8.74 -1.55 3.85
C LEU A 4 10.18 -1.25 4.31
N GLU A 5 11.13 -2.11 3.94
CA GLU A 5 12.55 -1.91 4.22
C GLU A 5 13.08 -0.65 3.53
N GLU A 6 12.77 -0.49 2.25
CA GLU A 6 13.12 0.71 1.47
C GLU A 6 12.53 1.97 2.11
N LEU A 7 11.24 1.99 2.44
CA LEU A 7 10.62 3.13 3.10
C LEU A 7 11.25 3.43 4.47
N THR A 8 11.60 2.41 5.25
CA THR A 8 12.28 2.62 6.54
C THR A 8 13.75 3.02 6.42
N SER A 9 14.36 2.87 5.25
CA SER A 9 15.68 3.45 4.97
C SER A 9 15.60 4.96 4.72
N LEU A 10 14.42 5.46 4.31
CA LEU A 10 14.17 6.86 3.99
C LEU A 10 13.46 7.61 5.12
N TYR A 11 12.63 6.92 5.90
CA TYR A 11 11.79 7.49 6.95
C TYR A 11 11.83 6.63 8.22
N PRO A 12 11.59 7.21 9.41
CA PRO A 12 11.38 6.41 10.61
C PRO A 12 10.20 5.44 10.43
N ALA A 13 10.32 4.25 11.03
CA ALA A 13 9.22 3.29 11.05
C ALA A 13 7.97 3.91 11.67
N PRO A 14 6.78 3.76 11.05
CA PRO A 14 5.57 4.36 11.55
C PRO A 14 5.12 3.67 12.84
N LYS A 15 4.43 4.41 13.71
CA LYS A 15 3.82 3.84 14.92
C LYS A 15 2.71 2.83 14.58
N TYR A 16 1.95 3.10 13.51
CA TYR A 16 0.87 2.24 13.05
C TYR A 16 0.88 2.05 11.53
N ILE A 17 0.62 0.83 11.07
CA ILE A 17 0.23 0.53 9.69
C ILE A 17 -1.24 0.15 9.67
N ARG A 18 -2.01 0.80 8.80
CA ARG A 18 -3.38 0.39 8.50
C ARG A 18 -3.38 -0.42 7.21
N SER A 19 -4.13 -1.51 7.23
CA SER A 19 -4.44 -2.30 6.06
C SER A 19 -5.90 -2.74 6.12
N ASP A 20 -6.46 -3.14 4.99
CA ASP A 20 -7.66 -3.96 5.01
C ASP A 20 -7.38 -5.34 5.67
N ASN A 21 -8.45 -6.08 5.94
CA ASN A 21 -8.37 -7.40 6.54
C ASN A 21 -8.17 -8.51 5.48
N GLY A 22 -7.63 -8.18 4.31
CA GLY A 22 -7.29 -9.15 3.27
C GLY A 22 -6.28 -10.18 3.79
N PRO A 23 -6.38 -11.46 3.37
CA PRO A 23 -5.44 -12.49 3.81
C PRO A 23 -3.99 -12.17 3.42
N GLU A 24 -3.76 -11.37 2.37
CA GLU A 24 -2.45 -10.88 1.97
C GLU A 24 -1.79 -9.99 3.04
N PHE A 25 -2.61 -9.29 3.84
CA PHE A 25 -2.18 -8.33 4.86
C PHE A 25 -2.27 -8.87 6.29
N ILE A 26 -2.76 -10.09 6.45
CA ILE A 26 -2.67 -10.87 7.70
C ILE A 26 -1.45 -11.81 7.67
N ALA A 27 -0.67 -11.78 6.59
CA ALA A 27 0.50 -12.62 6.39
C ALA A 27 1.51 -12.54 7.54
N HIS A 28 2.04 -13.71 7.93
CA HIS A 28 3.00 -13.86 9.02
C HIS A 28 4.24 -12.95 8.85
N ALA A 29 4.66 -12.71 7.61
CA ALA A 29 5.79 -11.83 7.29
C ALA A 29 5.57 -10.37 7.72
N LEU A 30 4.36 -9.82 7.49
CA LEU A 30 4.04 -8.44 7.88
C LEU A 30 3.99 -8.30 9.40
N ARG A 31 3.39 -9.29 10.10
CA ARG A 31 3.36 -9.32 11.56
C ARG A 31 4.77 -9.35 12.16
N LYS A 32 5.63 -10.22 11.66
CA LYS A 32 7.02 -10.34 12.10
C LYS A 32 7.80 -9.03 11.89
N TRP A 33 7.56 -8.36 10.76
CA TRP A 33 8.18 -7.06 10.51
C TRP A 33 7.69 -6.00 11.50
N CYS A 34 6.38 -5.88 11.70
CA CYS A 34 5.78 -4.95 12.66
C CYS A 34 6.38 -5.11 14.07
N GLU A 35 6.50 -6.36 14.53
CA GLU A 35 7.16 -6.69 15.80
C GLU A 35 8.62 -6.20 15.84
N SER A 36 9.39 -6.44 14.76
CA SER A 36 10.79 -6.05 14.69
C SER A 36 11.03 -4.54 14.55
N SER A 37 10.10 -3.82 13.92
CA SER A 37 10.21 -2.37 13.67
C SER A 37 9.60 -1.52 14.78
N GLY A 38 8.92 -2.13 15.76
CA GLY A 38 8.13 -1.41 16.77
C GLY A 38 6.82 -0.82 16.20
N THR A 39 6.42 -1.22 15.00
CA THR A 39 5.17 -0.80 14.35
C THR A 39 4.01 -1.68 14.79
N SER A 40 2.83 -1.10 15.02
CA SER A 40 1.61 -1.85 15.33
C SER A 40 0.63 -1.87 14.14
N THR A 41 -0.17 -2.92 13.99
CA THR A 41 -1.23 -2.94 12.98
C THR A 41 -2.50 -2.28 13.51
N ALA A 42 -3.02 -1.29 12.79
CA ALA A 42 -4.33 -0.69 13.02
C ALA A 42 -5.38 -1.43 12.19
N TYR A 43 -5.96 -2.49 12.76
CA TYR A 43 -7.01 -3.26 12.11
C TYR A 43 -8.27 -2.43 11.86
N ILE A 44 -8.93 -2.69 10.74
CA ILE A 44 -10.24 -2.11 10.43
C ILE A 44 -11.30 -2.84 11.25
N LYS A 45 -12.14 -2.07 11.94
CA LYS A 45 -13.27 -2.60 12.72
C LYS A 45 -14.29 -3.25 11.78
N PRO A 46 -14.85 -4.43 12.12
CA PRO A 46 -15.95 -5.01 11.37
C PRO A 46 -17.10 -4.01 11.18
N GLY A 47 -17.61 -3.88 9.96
CA GLY A 47 -18.67 -2.92 9.63
C GLY A 47 -18.23 -1.46 9.55
N SER A 48 -16.92 -1.17 9.48
CA SER A 48 -16.39 0.20 9.39
C SER A 48 -15.66 0.51 8.06
N PRO A 49 -16.36 0.49 6.91
CA PRO A 49 -15.75 0.68 5.58
C PRO A 49 -15.03 2.04 5.43
N TRP A 50 -15.50 3.08 6.13
CA TRP A 50 -14.87 4.40 6.09
C TRP A 50 -13.42 4.41 6.59
N GLN A 51 -12.98 3.40 7.36
CA GLN A 51 -11.59 3.29 7.80
C GLN A 51 -10.65 2.88 6.66
N ASN A 52 -11.17 2.30 5.58
CA ASN A 52 -10.45 1.94 4.36
C ASN A 52 -10.56 2.99 3.25
N GLY A 53 -11.31 4.08 3.48
CA GLY A 53 -11.70 5.00 2.41
C GLY A 53 -10.51 5.62 1.67
N PHE A 54 -9.36 5.80 2.34
CA PHE A 54 -8.14 6.29 1.70
C PHE A 54 -7.60 5.30 0.65
N SER A 55 -7.40 4.04 1.04
CA SER A 55 -6.90 2.99 0.15
C SER A 55 -7.88 2.73 -1.00
N GLU A 56 -9.19 2.74 -0.73
CA GLU A 56 -10.22 2.60 -1.76
C GLU A 56 -10.21 3.77 -2.75
N SER A 57 -10.12 5.00 -2.25
CA SER A 57 -10.03 6.20 -3.09
C SER A 57 -8.78 6.17 -3.96
N PHE A 58 -7.62 5.82 -3.38
CA PHE A 58 -6.38 5.67 -4.11
C PHE A 58 -6.50 4.62 -5.22
N ASN A 59 -7.04 3.43 -4.90
CA ASN A 59 -7.18 2.34 -5.87
C ASN A 59 -8.16 2.70 -7.00
N SER A 60 -9.25 3.41 -6.69
CA SER A 60 -10.19 3.88 -7.72
C SER A 60 -9.52 4.88 -8.65
N ARG A 61 -8.84 5.89 -8.08
CA ARG A 61 -8.12 6.90 -8.87
C ARG A 61 -7.01 6.29 -9.71
N PHE A 62 -6.19 5.42 -9.14
CA PHE A 62 -5.14 4.73 -9.88
C PHE A 62 -5.71 3.90 -11.04
N ARG A 63 -6.88 3.30 -10.85
CA ARG A 63 -7.57 2.60 -11.93
C ARG A 63 -8.04 3.56 -13.03
N ASP A 64 -8.73 4.61 -12.66
CA ASP A 64 -9.38 5.52 -13.62
C ASP A 64 -8.39 6.44 -14.33
N GLU A 65 -7.36 6.89 -13.63
CA GLU A 65 -6.39 7.88 -14.13
C GLU A 65 -5.14 7.25 -14.75
N PHE A 66 -4.80 6.00 -14.39
CA PHE A 66 -3.60 5.31 -14.89
C PHE A 66 -3.92 3.98 -15.59
N LEU A 67 -4.53 3.00 -14.91
CA LEU A 67 -4.69 1.67 -15.51
C LEU A 67 -5.63 1.64 -16.72
N ASN A 68 -6.63 2.51 -16.75
CA ASN A 68 -7.57 2.61 -17.87
C ASN A 68 -7.07 3.53 -19.00
N THR A 69 -6.01 4.30 -18.77
CA THR A 69 -5.51 5.33 -19.70
C THR A 69 -4.20 4.93 -20.36
N GLU A 70 -3.40 4.07 -19.70
CA GLU A 70 -2.09 3.64 -20.17
C GLU A 70 -2.14 2.23 -20.81
N LEU A 71 -1.34 2.05 -21.87
CA LEU A 71 -1.12 0.75 -22.50
C LEU A 71 0.32 0.29 -22.27
N PHE A 72 0.51 -0.91 -21.74
CA PHE A 72 1.82 -1.52 -21.54
C PHE A 72 1.79 -3.00 -21.93
N ALA A 73 2.86 -3.48 -22.54
CA ALA A 73 2.99 -4.88 -22.98
C ALA A 73 3.70 -5.75 -21.94
N THR A 74 4.46 -5.14 -21.02
CA THR A 74 5.25 -5.85 -20.01
C THR A 74 5.08 -5.25 -18.62
N VAL A 75 5.37 -6.07 -17.58
CA VAL A 75 5.40 -5.61 -16.19
C VAL A 75 6.45 -4.52 -15.97
N THR A 76 7.59 -4.60 -16.64
CA THR A 76 8.65 -3.59 -16.55
C THR A 76 8.20 -2.25 -17.10
N GLU A 77 7.48 -2.24 -18.23
CA GLU A 77 6.86 -1.02 -18.77
C GLU A 77 5.81 -0.46 -17.82
N ALA A 78 4.94 -1.32 -17.27
CA ALA A 78 3.93 -0.93 -16.30
C ALA A 78 4.56 -0.27 -15.06
N GLN A 79 5.64 -0.83 -14.52
CA GLN A 79 6.40 -0.27 -13.40
C GLN A 79 7.01 1.09 -13.74
N GLY A 80 7.63 1.21 -14.93
CA GLY A 80 8.23 2.45 -15.39
C GLY A 80 7.20 3.56 -15.58
N LEU A 81 6.02 3.24 -16.09
CA LEU A 81 4.90 4.18 -16.22
C LEU A 81 4.30 4.55 -14.85
N ALA A 82 4.07 3.57 -13.98
CA ALA A 82 3.51 3.80 -12.64
C ALA A 82 4.43 4.67 -11.76
N ASN A 83 5.75 4.53 -11.91
CA ASN A 83 6.73 5.37 -11.20
C ASN A 83 6.72 6.84 -11.67
N ARG A 84 6.20 7.11 -12.87
CA ARG A 84 6.05 8.47 -13.43
C ARG A 84 4.64 9.03 -13.26
N TRP A 85 3.68 8.22 -12.85
CA TRP A 85 2.31 8.67 -12.61
C TRP A 85 2.31 9.72 -11.50
N PRO A 86 1.65 10.88 -11.70
CA PRO A 86 1.61 11.93 -10.69
C PRO A 86 1.05 11.37 -9.38
N ARG A 87 1.76 11.63 -8.29
CA ARG A 87 1.21 11.44 -6.94
C ARG A 87 0.69 12.81 -6.55
N ASP A 88 -0.60 12.91 -6.22
CA ASP A 88 -1.06 14.10 -5.52
C ASP A 88 -0.53 14.04 -4.09
N ASP A 89 0.08 15.15 -3.67
CA ASP A 89 0.64 15.37 -2.33
C ASP A 89 -0.45 15.51 -1.24
#